data_AF-S4NU12-F1
#
_entry.id   AF-S4NU12-F1
#
_cell.length_a   1.000
_cell.length_b   1.000
_cell.length_c   1.000
_cell.angle_alpha   90.00
_cell.angle_beta   90.00
_cell.angle_gamma   90.00
#
_symmetry.space_group_name_H-M   'P 1'
#
loop_
_entity.id
_entity.type
_entity.pdbx_description
1 polymer ?
#
loop_
_entity_poly.entity_id
_entity_poly.type
_entity_poly.pdbx_seq_one_letter_code
_entity_poly.pdbx_strand_id
1 'polypeptide(L)'
;MKNLLENTVILNTVTKIAELLEKSVKVRLEIQPKKCKDCIKKETTLCCHCTTGILFSGGLDCTILAILANKYVPKNQPIDLINVAFTTKTNSSYEVPDRITGRQSFEELKNICKLRQWVFHEVNIPREKLEYYQALTIGD
;
A
#
# COMPACT_ATOMS: atom_id res chain seq x y z
N MET A 1 21.42 -6.96 -16.57
CA MET A 1 20.74 -7.34 -15.31
C MET A 1 20.86 -8.82 -14.95
N LYS A 2 20.73 -9.79 -15.88
CA LYS A 2 20.84 -11.24 -15.56
C LYS A 2 22.14 -11.63 -14.84
N ASN A 3 23.24 -10.93 -15.11
CA ASN A 3 24.56 -11.25 -14.53
C ASN A 3 24.78 -10.73 -13.10
N LEU A 4 23.89 -9.87 -12.56
CA LEU A 4 24.07 -9.32 -11.20
C LEU A 4 23.77 -10.37 -10.12
N LEU A 5 22.83 -11.27 -10.38
CA LEU A 5 22.46 -12.35 -9.46
C LEU A 5 23.40 -13.56 -9.55
N GLU A 6 24.28 -13.60 -10.55
CA GLU A 6 25.36 -14.59 -10.63
C GLU A 6 26.47 -14.28 -9.61
N ASN A 7 26.57 -13.03 -9.17
CA ASN A 7 27.44 -12.65 -8.07
C ASN A 7 26.85 -13.13 -6.74
N THR A 8 27.55 -14.05 -6.08
CA THR A 8 27.11 -14.69 -4.84
C THR A 8 26.88 -13.69 -3.70
N VAL A 9 27.65 -12.61 -3.61
CA VAL A 9 27.50 -11.58 -2.58
C VAL A 9 26.20 -10.81 -2.80
N ILE A 10 25.92 -10.41 -4.04
CA ILE A 10 24.68 -9.71 -4.40
C ILE A 10 23.48 -10.63 -4.18
N LEU A 11 23.53 -11.88 -4.65
CA LEU A 11 22.47 -12.85 -4.46
C LEU A 11 22.14 -13.06 -2.97
N ASN A 12 23.17 -13.30 -2.15
CA ASN A 12 22.99 -13.49 -0.71
C ASN A 12 22.38 -12.25 -0.04
N THR A 13 22.81 -11.05 -0.48
CA THR A 13 22.28 -9.78 0.04
C THR A 13 20.80 -9.62 -0.32
N VAL A 14 20.42 -9.85 -1.59
CA VAL A 14 19.04 -9.76 -2.06
C VAL A 14 18.16 -10.77 -1.32
N THR A 15 18.59 -12.03 -1.21
CA THR A 15 17.86 -13.07 -0.48
C THR A 15 17.64 -12.66 0.97
N LYS A 16 18.68 -12.20 1.67
CA LYS A 16 18.59 -11.79 3.07
C LYS A 16 17.66 -10.59 3.25
N ILE A 17 17.72 -9.60 2.37
CA ILE A 17 16.82 -8.43 2.41
C ILE A 17 15.38 -8.88 2.19
N ALA A 18 15.12 -9.73 1.19
CA ALA A 18 13.78 -10.23 0.90
C ALA A 18 13.20 -11.00 2.09
N GLU A 19 13.98 -11.89 2.71
CA GLU A 19 13.58 -12.64 3.90
C GLU A 19 13.27 -11.74 5.10
N LEU A 20 14.15 -10.78 5.39
CA LEU A 20 13.97 -9.85 6.51
C LEU A 20 12.78 -8.92 6.29
N LEU A 21 12.58 -8.43 5.07
CA LEU A 21 11.44 -7.60 4.70
C LEU A 21 10.13 -8.40 4.82
N GLU A 22 10.08 -9.60 4.28
CA GLU A 22 8.90 -10.48 4.37
C GLU A 22 8.55 -10.80 5.83
N LYS A 23 9.54 -11.15 6.65
CA LYS A 23 9.35 -11.37 8.09
C LYS A 23 8.83 -10.12 8.80
N SER A 24 9.40 -8.96 8.48
CA SER A 24 9.02 -7.67 9.06
C SER A 24 7.56 -7.30 8.76
N VAL A 25 7.11 -7.53 7.52
CA VAL A 25 5.72 -7.32 7.09
C VAL A 25 4.79 -8.34 7.74
N LYS A 26 5.15 -9.62 7.73
CA LYS A 26 4.38 -10.70 8.35
C LYS A 26 4.07 -10.38 9.82
N VAL A 27 5.09 -10.07 10.61
CA VAL A 27 4.93 -9.78 12.05
C VAL A 27 3.92 -8.66 12.27
N ARG A 28 4.01 -7.55 11.51
CA ARG A 28 3.09 -6.41 11.65
C ARG A 28 1.64 -6.77 11.32
N LEU A 29 1.42 -7.62 10.34
CA LEU A 29 0.08 -8.04 9.93
C LEU A 29 -0.52 -9.11 10.85
N GLU A 30 0.31 -9.90 11.52
CA GLU A 30 -0.16 -10.91 12.48
C GLU A 30 -0.51 -10.32 13.85
N ILE A 31 0.18 -9.26 14.28
CA ILE A 31 -0.08 -8.60 15.57
C ILE A 31 -1.24 -7.60 15.54
N GLN A 32 -1.70 -7.18 14.35
CA GLN A 32 -2.82 -6.24 14.25
C GLN A 32 -4.15 -6.90 14.70
N PRO A 33 -5.12 -6.13 15.22
CA PRO A 33 -6.45 -6.66 15.52
C PRO A 33 -7.12 -7.25 14.27
N LYS A 34 -7.54 -8.51 14.35
CA LYS A 34 -8.22 -9.22 13.24
C LYS A 34 -9.68 -8.79 13.01
N LYS A 35 -10.19 -7.88 13.83
CA LYS A 35 -11.57 -7.38 13.79
C LYS A 35 -11.56 -5.86 13.87
N CYS A 36 -12.45 -5.22 13.13
CA CYS A 36 -12.68 -3.79 13.27
C CYS A 36 -13.36 -3.46 14.61
N LYS A 37 -13.33 -2.19 15.00
CA LYS A 37 -13.94 -1.68 16.23
C LYS A 37 -15.41 -2.10 16.40
N ASP A 38 -16.18 -2.06 15.32
CA ASP A 38 -17.62 -2.36 15.37
C ASP A 38 -17.89 -3.86 15.49
N CYS A 39 -17.12 -4.71 14.82
CA CYS A 39 -17.22 -6.16 14.95
C CYS A 39 -16.82 -6.64 16.35
N ILE A 40 -15.85 -5.98 16.99
CA ILE A 40 -15.49 -6.25 18.39
C ILE A 40 -16.67 -5.92 19.30
N LYS A 41 -17.29 -4.74 19.16
CA LYS A 41 -18.44 -4.32 19.97
C LYS A 41 -19.67 -5.22 19.79
N LYS A 42 -19.88 -5.71 18.57
CA LYS A 42 -21.02 -6.59 18.22
C LYS A 42 -20.74 -8.07 18.53
N GLU A 43 -19.59 -8.40 19.12
CA GLU A 43 -19.16 -9.77 19.43
C GLU A 43 -19.24 -10.72 18.22
N THR A 44 -19.03 -10.21 17.00
CA THR A 44 -19.15 -11.04 15.80
C THR A 44 -18.02 -12.06 15.76
N THR A 45 -18.31 -13.31 15.38
CA THR A 45 -17.30 -14.38 15.31
C THR A 45 -16.27 -14.08 14.22
N LEU A 46 -16.72 -13.60 13.06
CA LEU A 46 -15.90 -13.24 11.91
C LEU A 46 -16.01 -11.73 11.59
N CYS A 47 -14.93 -11.18 11.03
CA CYS A 47 -14.88 -9.83 10.47
C CYS A 47 -14.32 -9.91 9.05
N CYS A 48 -15.06 -9.39 8.07
CA CYS A 48 -14.65 -9.25 6.67
C CYS A 48 -14.28 -7.81 6.28
N HIS A 49 -14.26 -6.88 7.24
CA HIS A 49 -13.84 -5.50 7.01
C HIS A 49 -12.33 -5.39 6.83
N CYS A 50 -11.90 -4.33 6.15
CA CYS A 50 -10.49 -4.01 6.00
C CYS A 50 -9.83 -3.77 7.37
N THR A 51 -8.65 -4.36 7.58
CA THR A 51 -7.80 -4.11 8.74
C THR A 51 -6.44 -3.55 8.36
N THR A 52 -6.11 -3.51 7.06
CA THR A 52 -4.79 -3.12 6.56
C THR A 52 -4.93 -2.17 5.38
N GLY A 53 -4.40 -0.96 5.55
CA GLY A 53 -4.22 0.02 4.48
C GLY A 53 -2.75 0.20 4.13
N ILE A 54 -2.47 0.48 2.85
CA ILE A 54 -1.13 0.75 2.32
C ILE A 54 -1.18 2.10 1.59
N LEU A 55 -0.29 3.02 1.94
CA LEU A 55 -0.06 4.23 1.16
C LEU A 55 0.59 3.83 -0.16
N PHE A 56 -0.08 4.13 -1.27
CA PHE A 56 0.16 3.46 -2.54
C PHE A 56 0.27 4.46 -3.69
N SER A 57 1.50 4.85 -4.03
CA SER A 57 1.80 5.69 -5.20
C SER A 57 1.93 4.90 -6.51
N GLY A 58 1.92 3.57 -6.45
CA GLY A 58 2.28 2.69 -7.58
C GLY A 58 3.79 2.50 -7.77
N GLY A 59 4.63 3.08 -6.92
CA GLY A 59 6.05 2.78 -6.91
C GLY A 59 6.36 1.33 -6.55
N LEU A 60 7.58 0.89 -6.85
CA LEU A 60 8.05 -0.48 -6.60
C LEU A 60 7.89 -0.88 -5.11
N ASP A 61 8.29 -0.01 -4.19
CA ASP A 61 8.30 -0.33 -2.76
C ASP A 61 6.90 -0.61 -2.21
N CYS A 62 5.94 0.30 -2.46
CA CYS A 62 4.56 0.12 -2.00
C CYS A 62 3.88 -1.08 -2.69
N THR A 63 4.28 -1.40 -3.93
CA THR A 63 3.80 -2.58 -4.65
C THR A 63 4.34 -3.88 -4.06
N ILE A 64 5.63 -3.92 -3.69
CA ILE A 64 6.22 -5.05 -2.95
C ILE A 64 5.49 -5.24 -1.62
N LEU A 65 5.25 -4.16 -0.87
CA LEU A 65 4.49 -4.24 0.39
C LEU A 65 3.07 -4.78 0.17
N ALA A 66 2.38 -4.37 -0.90
CA ALA A 66 1.06 -4.91 -1.24
C ALA A 66 1.12 -6.42 -1.53
N ILE A 67 2.06 -6.87 -2.35
CA ILE A 67 2.25 -8.29 -2.66
C ILE A 67 2.53 -9.11 -1.39
N LEU A 68 3.40 -8.62 -0.51
CA LEU A 68 3.69 -9.27 0.77
C LEU A 68 2.45 -9.27 1.67
N ALA A 69 1.71 -8.17 1.76
CA ALA A 69 0.49 -8.10 2.56
C ALA A 69 -0.58 -9.09 2.08
N ASN A 70 -0.71 -9.31 0.78
CA ASN A 70 -1.63 -10.32 0.23
C ASN A 70 -1.35 -11.75 0.75
N LYS A 71 -0.09 -12.08 1.07
CA LYS A 71 0.27 -13.39 1.62
C LYS A 71 -0.29 -13.59 3.04
N TYR A 72 -0.32 -12.54 3.85
CA TYR A 72 -0.54 -12.65 5.30
C TYR A 72 -1.88 -12.11 5.80
N VAL A 73 -2.50 -11.15 5.10
CA VAL A 73 -3.86 -10.68 5.44
C VAL A 73 -4.87 -11.81 5.18
N PRO A 74 -5.85 -12.07 6.07
CA PRO A 74 -6.90 -13.06 5.84
C PRO A 74 -7.60 -12.89 4.49
N LYS A 75 -7.86 -13.98 3.76
CA LYS A 75 -8.40 -13.92 2.38
C LYS A 75 -9.81 -13.31 2.29
N ASN A 76 -10.58 -13.38 3.36
CA ASN A 76 -11.91 -12.78 3.47
C ASN A 76 -11.90 -11.29 3.86
N GLN A 77 -10.71 -10.68 4.03
CA GLN A 77 -10.56 -9.27 4.34
C GLN A 77 -9.93 -8.55 3.15
N PRO A 78 -10.45 -7.38 2.75
CA PRO A 78 -9.83 -6.58 1.71
C PRO A 78 -8.53 -5.93 2.19
N ILE A 79 -7.73 -5.46 1.24
CA ILE A 79 -6.59 -4.56 1.48
C ILE A 79 -6.86 -3.23 0.78
N ASP A 80 -6.74 -2.15 1.54
CA ASP A 80 -6.97 -0.80 1.05
C ASP A 80 -5.66 -0.20 0.53
N LEU A 81 -5.67 0.28 -0.71
CA LEU A 81 -4.57 0.98 -1.36
C LEU A 81 -4.95 2.46 -1.43
N ILE A 82 -4.22 3.31 -0.71
CA ILE A 82 -4.54 4.73 -0.53
C ILE A 82 -3.60 5.54 -1.42
N ASN A 83 -4.12 6.03 -2.55
CA ASN A 83 -3.36 6.86 -3.49
C ASN A 83 -3.79 8.32 -3.35
N VAL A 84 -2.81 9.19 -3.07
CA VAL A 84 -3.04 10.62 -2.86
C VAL A 84 -2.53 11.38 -4.07
N ALA A 85 -3.37 12.27 -4.60
CA ALA A 85 -3.03 13.16 -5.70
C ALA A 85 -3.32 14.62 -5.33
N PHE A 86 -2.44 15.51 -5.74
CA PHE A 86 -2.58 16.95 -5.53
C PHE A 86 -2.75 17.65 -6.88
N THR A 87 -3.68 18.61 -6.97
CA THR A 87 -3.74 19.48 -8.15
C THR A 87 -2.56 20.46 -8.18
N THR A 88 -2.27 21.03 -9.35
CA THR A 88 -1.31 22.12 -9.49
C THR A 88 -2.04 23.45 -9.67
N LYS A 89 -1.31 24.57 -9.57
CA LYS A 89 -1.90 25.90 -9.81
C LYS A 89 -2.42 26.08 -11.24
N THR A 90 -1.86 25.34 -12.20
CA THR A 90 -2.15 25.46 -13.62
C THR A 90 -3.06 24.35 -14.14
N ASN A 91 -3.28 23.29 -13.36
CA ASN A 91 -4.08 22.14 -13.77
C ASN A 91 -4.90 21.60 -12.59
N SER A 92 -6.23 21.61 -12.74
CA SER A 92 -7.17 21.05 -11.76
C SER A 92 -7.35 19.53 -11.88
N SER A 93 -6.65 18.88 -12.81
CA SER A 93 -6.64 17.44 -12.96
C SER A 93 -5.84 16.75 -11.84
N TYR A 94 -6.31 15.56 -11.46
CA TYR A 94 -5.60 14.64 -10.55
C TYR A 94 -4.80 13.57 -11.29
N GLU A 95 -4.72 13.65 -12.62
CA GLU A 95 -3.90 12.79 -13.49
C GLU A 95 -2.40 13.15 -13.37
N VAL A 96 -1.87 13.06 -12.15
CA VAL A 96 -0.46 13.24 -11.82
C VAL A 96 0.29 11.92 -11.92
N PRO A 97 1.64 11.91 -12.03
CA PRO A 97 2.41 10.69 -12.19
C PRO A 97 2.05 9.58 -11.18
N ASP A 98 1.99 9.91 -9.88
CA ASP A 98 1.63 8.95 -8.82
C ASP A 98 0.22 8.38 -8.97
N ARG A 99 -0.74 9.14 -9.50
CA ARG A 99 -2.10 8.65 -9.77
C ARG A 99 -2.09 7.65 -10.91
N ILE A 100 -1.42 8.00 -12.00
CA ILE A 100 -1.34 7.20 -13.22
C ILE A 100 -0.62 5.88 -12.92
N THR A 101 0.57 5.95 -12.31
CA THR A 101 1.33 4.77 -11.92
C THR A 101 0.58 3.96 -10.86
N GLY A 102 -0.06 4.61 -9.89
CA GLY A 102 -0.91 3.95 -8.89
C GLY A 102 -2.00 3.08 -9.53
N ARG A 103 -2.73 3.59 -10.52
CA ARG A 103 -3.75 2.81 -11.23
C ARG A 103 -3.15 1.66 -12.03
N GLN A 104 -2.02 1.89 -12.72
CA GLN A 104 -1.34 0.83 -13.48
C GLN A 104 -0.92 -0.34 -12.58
N SER A 105 -0.21 -0.05 -11.47
CA SER A 105 0.22 -1.08 -10.52
C SER A 105 -0.97 -1.74 -9.81
N PHE A 106 -2.08 -1.03 -9.58
CA PHE A 106 -3.31 -1.63 -9.08
C PHE A 106 -3.88 -2.69 -10.04
N GLU A 107 -3.90 -2.42 -11.34
CA GLU A 107 -4.31 -3.41 -12.34
C GLU A 107 -3.38 -4.63 -12.36
N GLU A 108 -2.07 -4.42 -12.26
CA GLU A 108 -1.09 -5.50 -12.15
C GLU A 108 -1.31 -6.36 -10.89
N LEU A 109 -1.56 -5.73 -9.74
CA LEU A 109 -1.86 -6.42 -8.49
C LEU A 109 -3.12 -7.29 -8.59
N LYS A 110 -4.18 -6.81 -9.25
CA LYS A 110 -5.38 -7.61 -9.50
C LYS A 110 -5.07 -8.82 -10.39
N ASN A 111 -4.22 -8.66 -11.39
CA ASN A 111 -3.84 -9.74 -12.29
C ASN A 111 -2.98 -10.81 -11.62
N ILE A 112 -2.03 -10.41 -10.77
CA ILE A 112 -1.12 -11.31 -10.05
C ILE A 112 -1.85 -11.97 -8.87
N CYS A 113 -2.63 -11.22 -8.11
CA CYS A 113 -3.28 -11.66 -6.87
C CYS A 113 -4.81 -11.74 -7.02
N LYS A 114 -5.29 -12.55 -7.97
CA LYS A 114 -6.70 -12.60 -8.41
C LYS A 114 -7.73 -12.86 -7.33
N LEU A 115 -7.37 -13.58 -6.27
CA LEU A 115 -8.27 -13.91 -5.16
C LEU A 115 -8.35 -12.82 -4.08
N ARG A 116 -7.51 -11.79 -4.17
CA ARG A 116 -7.51 -10.70 -3.19
C ARG A 116 -8.54 -9.65 -3.59
N GLN A 117 -9.40 -9.30 -2.65
CA GLN A 117 -10.19 -8.07 -2.76
C GLN A 117 -9.28 -6.87 -2.47
N TRP A 118 -8.90 -6.16 -3.53
CA TRP A 118 -8.19 -4.89 -3.44
C TRP A 118 -9.18 -3.73 -3.52
N VAL A 119 -9.00 -2.70 -2.70
CA VAL A 119 -9.80 -1.47 -2.76
C VAL A 119 -8.87 -0.29 -3.00
N PHE A 120 -8.96 0.34 -4.17
CA PHE A 120 -8.13 1.49 -4.53
C PHE A 120 -8.86 2.80 -4.21
N HIS A 121 -8.36 3.52 -3.21
CA HIS A 121 -8.94 4.77 -2.75
C HIS A 121 -8.23 5.96 -3.39
N GLU A 122 -8.99 6.73 -4.15
CA GLU A 122 -8.51 7.95 -4.78
C GLU A 122 -8.70 9.17 -3.89
N VAL A 123 -7.65 9.55 -3.17
CA VAL A 123 -7.65 10.76 -2.33
C VAL A 123 -7.18 11.95 -3.15
N ASN A 124 -8.08 12.88 -3.38
CA ASN A 124 -7.86 14.06 -4.21
C ASN A 124 -7.80 15.31 -3.33
N ILE A 125 -6.67 16.02 -3.38
CA ILE A 125 -6.40 17.19 -2.55
C ILE A 125 -6.17 18.43 -3.44
N PRO A 126 -7.05 19.45 -3.36
CA PRO A 126 -6.80 20.72 -4.04
C PRO A 126 -5.52 21.39 -3.56
N ARG A 127 -4.79 22.04 -4.47
CA ARG A 127 -3.55 22.76 -4.18
C ARG A 127 -3.68 23.77 -3.04
N GLU A 128 -4.76 24.54 -3.02
CA GLU A 128 -5.02 25.57 -1.99
C GLU A 128 -5.08 24.97 -0.58
N LYS A 129 -5.68 23.78 -0.47
CA LYS A 129 -5.76 23.05 0.80
C LYS A 129 -4.37 22.59 1.26
N LEU A 130 -3.55 22.10 0.33
CA LEU A 130 -2.16 21.73 0.63
C LEU A 130 -1.36 22.95 1.12
N GLU A 131 -1.43 24.07 0.39
CA GLU A 131 -0.69 25.30 0.72
C GLU A 131 -1.12 25.87 2.07
N TYR A 132 -2.42 25.83 2.38
CA TYR A 132 -2.95 26.23 3.69
C TYR A 132 -2.33 25.40 4.82
N TYR A 133 -2.34 24.06 4.74
CA TYR A 133 -1.80 23.22 5.81
C TYR A 133 -0.26 23.28 5.90
N GLN A 134 0.44 23.44 4.78
CA GLN A 134 1.88 23.66 4.77
C GLN A 134 2.27 24.95 5.49
N ALA A 135 1.51 26.03 5.32
CA ALA A 135 1.75 27.30 6.02
C ALA A 135 1.45 27.23 7.53
N LEU A 136 0.52 26.37 7.95
CA LEU A 136 0.22 26.13 9.37
C LEU A 136 1.25 25.28 10.09
N THR A 137 2.04 24.52 9.34
CA THR A 137 3.08 23.68 9.92
C THR A 137 4.32 24.56 10.07
N ILE A 138 4.59 25.01 11.30
CA ILE A 138 5.91 25.52 11.65
C ILE A 138 6.85 24.32 11.49
N GLY A 139 7.63 24.29 10.41
CA GLY A 139 8.66 23.27 10.24
C GLY A 139 9.68 23.40 11.37
N ASP A 140 9.98 22.30 12.04
CA ASP A 140 11.25 22.14 12.75
C ASP A 140 12.41 22.12 11.74
#